data_AF-A0A3D3WZV1-F1
#
_entry.id   AF-A0A3D3WZV1-F1
#
_cell.length_a   1.000
_cell.length_b   1.000
_cell.length_c   1.000
_cell.angle_alpha   90.00
_cell.angle_beta   90.00
_cell.angle_gamma   90.00
#
_symmetry.space_group_name_H-M   'P 1'
#
loop_
_entity.id
_entity.type
_entity.pdbx_description
1 polymer ?
#
loop_
_entity_poly.entity_id
_entity_poly.type
_entity_poly.pdbx_seq_one_letter_code
_entity_poly.pdbx_strand_id
1 'polypeptide(L)'
;MSLHTIDIHTQVAQRLKELRLPGVRACYQQAAQLAQQESLSYEQYLLELVEQECEVRRHNRVERYLRKSRLPLEKTLDALDLKRFPQKVVHQVRTLVEGSFLDRAENILAFGNPGSGKTHLVCAIGQELIRAGRRVYFTPCSLLVQDLLRAKHELKLARLLKRLRKYDALILDDIGYVQHDRDEMEVLFTLLADRYERGSVMITSNLPFSQWERIFQDPMTTAAAIDRLVHHSIILELNISSYRMEQAKRKEVKVT
;
A
#
# COMPACT_ATOMS: atom_id res chain seq x y z
N MET A 1 -55.56 -28.15 6.88
CA MET A 1 -54.84 -26.86 6.84
C MET A 1 -53.35 -27.15 6.88
N SER A 2 -52.73 -27.29 5.71
CA SER A 2 -51.32 -27.59 5.51
C SER A 2 -50.48 -26.33 5.75
N LEU A 3 -49.85 -26.24 6.92
CA LEU A 3 -48.85 -25.22 7.20
C LEU A 3 -47.68 -25.41 6.22
N HIS A 4 -47.36 -24.34 5.50
CA HIS A 4 -46.23 -24.27 4.58
C HIS A 4 -44.94 -24.72 5.27
N THR A 5 -44.47 -25.93 4.96
CA THR A 5 -43.09 -26.33 5.18
C THR A 5 -42.23 -25.49 4.24
N ILE A 6 -41.84 -24.30 4.69
CA ILE A 6 -40.92 -23.45 3.93
C ILE A 6 -39.64 -24.28 3.76
N ASP A 7 -39.30 -24.56 2.51
CA ASP A 7 -38.11 -25.29 2.11
C ASP A 7 -36.89 -24.81 2.93
N ILE A 8 -36.22 -25.75 3.59
CA ILE A 8 -35.10 -25.47 4.49
C ILE A 8 -33.98 -24.71 3.77
N HIS A 9 -33.78 -24.98 2.47
CA HIS A 9 -32.82 -24.26 1.64
C HIS A 9 -33.21 -22.79 1.47
N THR A 10 -34.50 -22.53 1.27
CA THR A 10 -35.04 -21.17 1.19
C THR A 10 -34.87 -20.41 2.51
N GLN A 11 -35.12 -21.06 3.66
CA GLN A 11 -34.90 -20.44 4.97
C GLN A 11 -33.43 -20.12 5.23
N VAL A 12 -32.53 -21.08 4.97
CA VAL A 12 -31.07 -20.88 5.10
C VAL A 12 -30.61 -19.74 4.20
N ALA A 13 -31.01 -19.71 2.93
CA ALA A 13 -30.64 -18.65 2.00
C ALA A 13 -31.11 -17.25 2.45
N GLN A 14 -32.32 -17.15 3.01
CA GLN A 14 -32.83 -15.88 3.57
C GLN A 14 -32.03 -15.43 4.80
N ARG A 15 -31.73 -16.33 5.73
CA ARG A 15 -30.92 -16.02 6.92
C ARG A 15 -29.49 -15.63 6.57
N LEU A 16 -28.86 -16.33 5.63
CA LEU A 16 -27.53 -15.97 5.13
C LEU A 16 -27.53 -14.59 4.44
N LYS A 17 -28.62 -14.21 3.76
CA LYS A 17 -28.79 -12.87 3.20
C LYS A 17 -28.92 -11.81 4.30
N GLU A 18 -29.70 -12.07 5.33
CA GLU A 18 -29.89 -11.18 6.48
C GLU A 18 -28.56 -10.94 7.25
N LEU A 19 -27.79 -12.01 7.47
CA LEU A 19 -26.47 -11.98 8.11
C LEU A 19 -25.34 -11.42 7.21
N ARG A 20 -25.64 -11.14 5.94
CA ARG A 20 -24.67 -10.67 4.93
C ARG A 20 -23.50 -11.66 4.74
N LEU A 21 -23.81 -12.94 4.57
CA LEU A 21 -22.85 -14.02 4.33
C LEU A 21 -22.90 -14.48 2.86
N PRO A 22 -22.48 -13.65 1.89
CA PRO A 22 -22.60 -13.96 0.47
C PRO A 22 -21.76 -15.15 0.01
N GLY A 23 -20.61 -15.39 0.64
CA GLY A 23 -19.74 -16.53 0.34
C GLY A 23 -20.43 -17.83 0.72
N VAL A 24 -20.86 -17.95 1.99
CA VAL A 24 -21.62 -19.11 2.47
C VAL A 24 -22.87 -19.33 1.62
N ARG A 25 -23.62 -18.27 1.33
CA ARG A 25 -24.86 -18.38 0.53
C ARG A 25 -24.61 -18.94 -0.86
N ALA A 26 -23.44 -18.70 -1.45
CA ALA A 26 -23.09 -19.18 -2.78
C ALA A 26 -22.68 -20.67 -2.77
N CYS A 27 -22.02 -21.15 -1.71
CA CYS A 27 -21.43 -22.49 -1.69
C CYS A 27 -22.08 -23.51 -0.73
N TYR A 28 -22.98 -23.10 0.18
CA TYR A 28 -23.43 -23.99 1.27
C TYR A 28 -24.07 -25.30 0.79
N GLN A 29 -24.80 -25.30 -0.34
CA GLN A 29 -25.41 -26.52 -0.88
C GLN A 29 -24.35 -27.49 -1.42
N GLN A 30 -23.35 -26.95 -2.12
CA GLN A 30 -22.25 -27.76 -2.66
C GLN A 30 -21.38 -28.31 -1.54
N ALA A 31 -21.02 -27.48 -0.56
CA ALA A 31 -20.29 -27.91 0.63
C ALA A 31 -21.07 -28.96 1.44
N ALA A 32 -22.40 -28.85 1.55
CA ALA A 32 -23.22 -29.85 2.23
C ALA A 32 -23.20 -31.21 1.50
N GLN A 33 -23.21 -31.20 0.17
CA GLN A 33 -23.10 -32.43 -0.63
C GLN A 33 -21.70 -33.05 -0.49
N LEU A 34 -20.64 -32.23 -0.52
CA LEU A 34 -19.26 -32.69 -0.32
C LEU A 34 -19.09 -33.30 1.08
N ALA A 35 -19.59 -32.62 2.12
CA ALA A 35 -19.54 -33.12 3.49
C ALA A 35 -20.24 -34.48 3.66
N GLN A 36 -21.34 -34.72 2.94
CA GLN A 36 -22.00 -36.03 2.92
C GLN A 36 -21.16 -37.10 2.23
N GLN A 37 -20.48 -36.75 1.13
CA GLN A 37 -19.63 -37.69 0.37
C GLN A 37 -18.34 -38.03 1.13
N GLU A 38 -17.71 -37.04 1.74
CA GLU A 38 -16.45 -37.18 2.49
C GLU A 38 -16.64 -37.57 3.96
N SER A 39 -17.89 -37.72 4.41
CA SER A 39 -18.24 -38.04 5.80
C SER A 39 -17.64 -37.06 6.83
N LEU A 40 -17.65 -35.77 6.51
CA LEU A 40 -17.16 -34.71 7.40
C LEU A 40 -18.03 -34.61 8.65
N SER A 41 -17.42 -34.29 9.79
CA SER A 41 -18.16 -33.96 11.01
C SER A 41 -18.93 -32.65 10.82
N TYR A 42 -19.99 -32.45 11.62
CA TYR A 42 -20.76 -31.19 11.57
C TYR A 42 -19.89 -29.96 11.88
N GLU A 43 -18.90 -30.13 12.75
CA GLU A 43 -17.94 -29.07 13.09
C GLU A 43 -17.00 -28.75 11.93
N GLN A 44 -16.51 -29.79 11.22
CA GLN A 44 -15.67 -29.63 10.03
C GLN A 44 -16.42 -28.92 8.90
N TYR A 45 -17.67 -29.33 8.64
CA TYR A 45 -18.53 -28.67 7.66
C TYR A 45 -18.78 -27.19 8.02
N LEU A 46 -19.09 -26.89 9.28
CA LEU A 46 -19.30 -25.51 9.73
C LEU A 46 -18.02 -24.68 9.57
N LEU A 47 -16.86 -25.24 9.93
CA LEU A 47 -15.57 -24.59 9.79
C LEU A 47 -15.30 -24.23 8.32
N GLU A 48 -15.49 -25.18 7.39
CA GLU A 48 -15.27 -24.97 5.96
C GLU A 48 -16.14 -23.81 5.41
N LEU A 49 -17.43 -23.77 5.77
CA LEU A 49 -18.31 -22.66 5.36
C LEU A 49 -17.81 -21.30 5.88
N VAL A 50 -17.40 -21.25 7.14
CA VAL A 50 -16.91 -20.02 7.76
C VAL A 50 -15.58 -19.59 7.14
N GLU A 51 -14.68 -20.52 6.84
CA GLU A 51 -13.42 -20.26 6.13
C GLU A 51 -13.66 -19.69 4.74
N GLN A 52 -14.59 -20.27 3.96
CA GLN A 52 -14.95 -19.75 2.64
C GLN A 52 -15.49 -18.32 2.71
N GLU A 53 -16.33 -18.00 3.70
CA GLU A 53 -16.80 -16.63 3.90
C GLU A 53 -15.68 -15.67 4.26
N CYS A 54 -14.79 -16.09 5.17
CA CYS A 54 -13.61 -15.31 5.57
C CYS A 54 -12.72 -15.01 4.35
N GLU A 55 -12.47 -16.00 3.50
CA GLU A 55 -11.68 -15.85 2.28
C GLU A 55 -12.33 -14.90 1.27
N VAL A 56 -13.64 -15.05 1.01
CA VAL A 56 -14.39 -14.13 0.14
C VAL A 56 -14.32 -12.69 0.68
N ARG A 57 -14.49 -12.49 1.99
CA ARG A 57 -14.39 -11.17 2.62
C ARG A 57 -12.98 -10.60 2.54
N ARG A 58 -11.96 -11.42 2.77
CA ARG A 58 -10.55 -11.04 2.65
C ARG A 58 -10.23 -10.61 1.23
N HIS A 59 -10.62 -11.40 0.23
CA HIS A 59 -10.44 -11.11 -1.20
C HIS A 59 -11.10 -9.77 -1.59
N ASN A 60 -12.40 -9.62 -1.29
CA ASN A 60 -13.14 -8.38 -1.59
C ASN A 60 -12.56 -7.15 -0.89
N ARG A 61 -12.01 -7.31 0.32
CA ARG A 61 -11.32 -6.23 1.03
C ARG A 61 -10.04 -5.82 0.32
N VAL A 62 -9.21 -6.79 -0.08
CA VAL A 62 -7.94 -6.56 -0.79
C VAL A 62 -8.20 -5.87 -2.12
N GLU A 63 -9.13 -6.38 -2.94
CA GLU A 63 -9.48 -5.79 -4.24
C GLU A 63 -9.93 -4.33 -4.09
N ARG A 64 -10.80 -4.07 -3.11
CA ARG A 64 -11.27 -2.71 -2.82
C ARG A 64 -10.14 -1.77 -2.39
N TYR A 65 -9.16 -2.28 -1.64
CA TYR A 65 -8.01 -1.48 -1.21
C TYR A 65 -7.03 -1.23 -2.37
N LEU A 66 -6.74 -2.24 -3.19
CA LEU A 66 -5.93 -2.10 -4.42
C LEU A 66 -6.55 -1.04 -5.36
N ARG A 67 -7.86 -1.10 -5.59
CA ARG A 67 -8.54 -0.10 -6.43
C ARG A 67 -8.45 1.32 -5.87
N LYS A 68 -8.44 1.47 -4.54
CA LYS A 68 -8.35 2.78 -3.86
C LYS A 68 -6.92 3.28 -3.68
N SER A 69 -5.91 2.41 -3.80
CA SER A 69 -4.52 2.75 -3.52
C SER A 69 -3.85 3.50 -4.66
N ARG A 70 -4.38 3.43 -5.90
CA ARG A 70 -3.73 3.97 -7.11
C ARG A 70 -2.34 3.37 -7.40
N LEU A 71 -2.02 2.23 -6.80
CA LEU A 71 -0.76 1.54 -7.07
C LEU A 71 -0.75 0.99 -8.50
N PRO A 72 0.39 1.09 -9.22
CA PRO A 72 0.61 0.35 -10.46
C PRO A 72 0.65 -1.15 -10.17
N LEU A 73 -0.29 -1.91 -10.75
CA LEU A 73 -0.50 -3.33 -10.44
C LEU A 73 0.65 -4.20 -10.97
N GLU A 74 1.33 -3.77 -12.02
CA GLU A 74 2.48 -4.45 -12.62
C GLU A 74 3.74 -4.42 -11.75
N LYS A 75 3.82 -3.53 -10.76
CA LYS A 75 4.98 -3.37 -9.87
C LYS A 75 4.87 -4.26 -8.63
N THR A 76 4.82 -5.57 -8.82
CA THR A 76 4.77 -6.58 -7.75
C THR A 76 6.17 -6.99 -7.28
N LEU A 77 6.27 -7.68 -6.14
CA LEU A 77 7.54 -8.27 -5.70
C LEU A 77 8.01 -9.37 -6.65
N ASP A 78 7.09 -10.16 -7.20
CA ASP A 78 7.42 -11.24 -8.16
C ASP A 78 8.03 -10.70 -9.46
N ALA A 79 7.58 -9.52 -9.91
CA ALA A 79 8.12 -8.84 -11.09
C ALA A 79 9.45 -8.11 -10.80
N LEU A 80 9.88 -8.03 -9.54
CA LEU A 80 11.08 -7.32 -9.12
C LEU A 80 12.25 -8.29 -8.95
N ASP A 81 13.34 -8.05 -9.67
CA ASP A 81 14.55 -8.86 -9.52
C ASP A 81 15.33 -8.46 -8.26
N LEU A 82 14.90 -9.00 -7.12
CA LEU A 82 15.50 -8.74 -5.80
C LEU A 82 16.98 -9.15 -5.73
N LYS A 83 17.46 -10.06 -6.60
CA LYS A 83 18.86 -10.50 -6.61
C LYS A 83 19.82 -9.38 -6.98
N ARG A 84 19.32 -8.33 -7.64
CA ARG A 84 20.10 -7.15 -8.01
C ARG A 84 20.34 -6.19 -6.86
N PHE A 85 19.53 -6.26 -5.80
CA PHE A 85 19.64 -5.33 -4.69
C PHE A 85 20.72 -5.78 -3.70
N PRO A 86 21.31 -4.82 -2.95
CA PRO A 86 22.18 -5.15 -1.83
C PRO A 86 21.46 -6.10 -0.85
N GLN A 87 22.17 -7.09 -0.32
CA GLN A 87 21.62 -8.08 0.62
C GLN A 87 20.90 -7.42 1.82
N LYS A 88 21.44 -6.30 2.31
CA LYS A 88 20.81 -5.49 3.37
C LYS A 88 19.40 -5.03 2.99
N VAL A 89 19.22 -4.51 1.77
CA VAL A 89 17.91 -4.08 1.26
C VAL A 89 16.98 -5.28 1.15
N VAL A 90 17.45 -6.41 0.60
CA VAL A 90 16.62 -7.63 0.47
C VAL A 90 16.13 -8.12 1.83
N HIS A 91 17.00 -8.10 2.85
CA HIS A 91 16.62 -8.47 4.22
C HIS A 91 15.57 -7.49 4.80
N GLN A 92 15.80 -6.18 4.66
CA GLN A 92 14.84 -5.17 5.10
C GLN A 92 13.48 -5.36 4.42
N VAL A 93 13.45 -5.63 3.11
CA VAL A 93 12.20 -5.83 2.35
C VAL A 93 11.37 -6.99 2.91
N ARG A 94 12.01 -8.10 3.30
CA ARG A 94 11.30 -9.24 3.91
C ARG A 94 10.61 -8.87 5.23
N THR A 95 11.21 -8.02 6.05
CA THR A 95 10.58 -7.52 7.27
C THR A 95 9.52 -6.45 6.96
N LEU A 96 9.74 -5.61 5.96
CA LEU A 96 8.82 -4.53 5.61
C LEU A 96 7.49 -5.05 5.07
N VAL A 97 7.47 -6.17 4.36
CA VAL A 97 6.22 -6.76 3.83
C VAL A 97 5.31 -7.31 4.93
N GLU A 98 5.84 -7.62 6.12
CA GLU A 98 5.04 -8.00 7.29
C GLU A 98 4.24 -6.81 7.83
N GLY A 99 4.70 -5.58 7.58
CA GLY A 99 3.98 -4.35 7.91
C GLY A 99 4.05 -3.89 9.36
N SER A 100 4.87 -4.53 10.21
CA SER A 100 5.01 -4.14 11.63
C SER A 100 5.51 -2.72 11.84
N PHE A 101 6.22 -2.16 10.86
CA PHE A 101 6.70 -0.77 10.86
C PHE A 101 5.54 0.25 10.83
N LEU A 102 4.39 -0.12 10.27
CA LEU A 102 3.20 0.73 10.25
C LEU A 102 2.62 0.95 11.64
N ASP A 103 2.65 -0.09 12.48
CA ASP A 103 2.15 -0.03 13.85
C ASP A 103 3.05 0.85 14.74
N ARG A 104 4.33 1.00 14.37
CA ARG A 104 5.30 1.90 15.01
C ARG A 104 5.35 3.29 14.38
N ALA A 105 4.51 3.57 13.38
CA ALA A 105 4.53 4.79 12.59
C ALA A 105 5.91 5.14 11.98
N GLU A 106 6.71 4.12 11.66
CA GLU A 106 8.02 4.30 11.01
C GLU A 106 7.86 4.64 9.53
N ASN A 107 8.69 5.54 9.02
CA ASN A 107 8.73 5.92 7.62
C ASN A 107 9.68 5.01 6.83
N ILE A 108 9.51 4.94 5.51
CA ILE A 108 10.46 4.28 4.61
C ILE A 108 11.01 5.32 3.64
N LEU A 109 12.33 5.42 3.55
CA LEU A 109 12.98 6.32 2.60
C LEU A 109 13.81 5.50 1.62
N ALA A 110 13.42 5.50 0.35
CA ALA A 110 14.11 4.80 -0.72
C ALA A 110 14.93 5.77 -1.57
N PHE A 111 16.25 5.61 -1.57
CA PHE A 111 17.21 6.46 -2.27
C PHE A 111 17.97 5.70 -3.36
N GLY A 112 18.53 6.43 -4.33
CA GLY A 112 19.38 5.86 -5.37
C GLY A 112 19.15 6.47 -6.75
N ASN A 113 19.96 6.05 -7.72
CA ASN A 113 19.97 6.64 -9.06
C ASN A 113 18.64 6.48 -9.83
N PRO A 114 18.30 7.39 -10.76
CA PRO A 114 17.15 7.20 -11.64
C PRO A 114 17.19 5.83 -12.33
N GLY A 115 16.05 5.12 -12.31
CA GLY A 115 15.94 3.78 -12.89
C GLY A 115 16.48 2.63 -12.02
N SER A 116 16.90 2.88 -10.77
CA SER A 116 17.35 1.82 -9.84
C SER A 116 16.23 0.95 -9.23
N GLY A 117 14.96 1.20 -9.58
CA GLY A 117 13.82 0.39 -9.10
C GLY A 117 13.16 0.87 -7.80
N LYS A 118 13.52 2.04 -7.25
CA LYS A 118 12.93 2.61 -6.00
C LYS A 118 11.41 2.59 -6.00
N THR A 119 10.80 3.19 -7.02
CA THR A 119 9.34 3.26 -7.18
C THR A 119 8.73 1.87 -7.24
N HIS A 120 9.35 0.93 -7.96
CA HIS A 120 8.87 -0.45 -8.03
C HIS A 120 8.93 -1.09 -6.65
N LEU A 121 10.05 -0.94 -5.94
CA LEU A 121 10.21 -1.51 -4.61
C LEU A 121 9.15 -1.02 -3.62
N VAL A 122 8.94 0.29 -3.50
CA VAL A 122 7.93 0.84 -2.58
C VAL A 122 6.51 0.46 -3.00
N CYS A 123 6.23 0.38 -4.31
CA CYS A 123 4.92 -0.07 -4.80
C CYS A 123 4.69 -1.54 -4.47
N ALA A 124 5.71 -2.39 -4.65
CA ALA A 124 5.64 -3.81 -4.38
C ALA A 124 5.41 -4.10 -2.88
N ILE A 125 6.13 -3.41 -2.00
CA ILE A 125 5.86 -3.44 -0.56
C ILE A 125 4.42 -2.96 -0.28
N GLY A 126 4.00 -1.85 -0.89
CA GLY A 126 2.64 -1.33 -0.75
C GLY A 126 1.55 -2.32 -1.16
N GLN A 127 1.78 -3.12 -2.21
CA GLN A 127 0.85 -4.18 -2.61
C GLN A 127 0.77 -5.30 -1.59
N GLU A 128 1.89 -5.76 -1.03
CA GLU A 128 1.89 -6.78 0.02
C GLU A 128 1.21 -6.29 1.31
N LEU A 129 1.44 -5.03 1.68
CA LEU A 129 0.73 -4.42 2.82
C LEU A 129 -0.79 -4.42 2.60
N ILE A 130 -1.25 -4.16 1.37
CA ILE A 130 -2.67 -4.26 1.04
C ILE A 130 -3.19 -5.68 1.16
N ARG A 131 -2.42 -6.68 0.70
CA ARG A 131 -2.75 -8.10 0.85
C ARG A 131 -2.84 -8.51 2.33
N ALA A 132 -1.99 -7.93 3.18
CA ALA A 132 -2.03 -8.04 4.63
C ALA A 132 -3.19 -7.25 5.29
N GLY A 133 -4.03 -6.58 4.51
CA GLY A 133 -5.21 -5.86 4.99
C GLY A 133 -4.97 -4.42 5.43
N ARG A 134 -3.81 -3.84 5.11
CA ARG A 134 -3.48 -2.43 5.37
C ARG A 134 -3.95 -1.54 4.20
N ARG A 135 -4.29 -0.30 4.48
CA ARG A 135 -4.70 0.70 3.49
C ARG A 135 -3.49 1.52 3.08
N VAL A 136 -3.11 1.41 1.81
CA VAL A 136 -2.00 2.19 1.25
C VAL A 136 -2.54 3.13 0.18
N TYR A 137 -1.96 4.33 0.06
CA TYR A 137 -2.26 5.27 -1.01
C TYR A 137 -0.98 5.73 -1.71
N PHE A 138 -0.92 5.55 -3.02
CA PHE A 138 0.18 5.95 -3.88
C PHE A 138 -0.16 7.22 -4.65
N THR A 139 0.81 8.12 -4.72
CA THR A 139 0.74 9.31 -5.57
C THR A 139 2.14 9.80 -5.91
N PRO A 140 2.37 10.28 -7.14
CA PRO A 140 3.50 11.17 -7.41
C PRO A 140 3.46 12.35 -6.45
N CYS A 141 4.63 12.74 -5.94
CA CYS A 141 4.76 13.84 -4.97
C CYS A 141 4.22 15.15 -5.57
N SER A 142 4.57 15.45 -6.82
CA SER A 142 4.11 16.63 -7.57
C SER A 142 2.58 16.75 -7.61
N LEU A 143 1.86 15.66 -7.94
CA LEU A 143 0.40 15.66 -7.98
C LEU A 143 -0.23 15.89 -6.60
N LEU A 144 0.36 15.31 -5.56
CA LEU A 144 -0.14 15.50 -4.20
C LEU A 144 0.04 16.94 -3.74
N VAL A 145 1.20 17.53 -4.01
CA VAL A 145 1.49 18.92 -3.67
C VAL A 145 0.51 19.85 -4.38
N GLN A 146 0.23 19.64 -5.67
CA GLN A 146 -0.78 20.40 -6.40
C GLN A 146 -2.18 20.28 -5.77
N ASP A 147 -2.59 19.07 -5.37
CA ASP A 147 -3.86 18.84 -4.68
C ASP A 147 -3.92 19.55 -3.32
N LEU A 148 -2.80 19.55 -2.58
CA LEU A 148 -2.69 20.23 -1.28
C LEU A 148 -2.72 21.75 -1.43
N LEU A 149 -2.00 22.32 -2.40
CA LEU A 149 -2.02 23.75 -2.72
C LEU A 149 -3.43 24.21 -3.08
N ARG A 150 -4.11 23.49 -3.97
CA ARG A 150 -5.51 23.78 -4.32
C ARG A 150 -6.39 23.73 -3.08
N ALA A 151 -6.23 22.72 -2.23
CA ALA A 151 -7.00 22.61 -0.99
C ALA A 151 -6.68 23.73 0.00
N LYS A 152 -5.43 24.24 0.06
CA LYS A 152 -5.05 25.42 0.85
C LYS A 152 -5.78 26.66 0.35
N HIS A 153 -5.73 26.94 -0.96
CA HIS A 153 -6.44 28.08 -1.56
C HIS A 153 -7.96 28.02 -1.38
N GLU A 154 -8.54 26.82 -1.43
CA GLU A 154 -9.98 26.61 -1.23
C GLU A 154 -10.40 26.49 0.26
N LEU A 155 -9.48 26.70 1.22
CA LEU A 155 -9.72 26.53 2.67
C LEU A 155 -10.23 25.12 3.05
N LYS A 156 -9.84 24.10 2.29
CA LYS A 156 -10.21 22.68 2.45
C LYS A 156 -9.03 21.78 2.85
N LEU A 157 -7.86 22.35 3.14
CA LEU A 157 -6.65 21.59 3.48
C LEU A 157 -6.88 20.59 4.62
N ALA A 158 -7.50 21.02 5.73
CA ALA A 158 -7.80 20.15 6.86
C ALA A 158 -8.70 18.94 6.48
N ARG A 159 -9.64 19.14 5.55
CA ARG A 159 -10.51 18.07 5.04
C ARG A 159 -9.72 17.07 4.20
N LEU A 160 -8.78 17.55 3.38
CA LEU A 160 -7.89 16.70 2.59
C LEU A 160 -6.96 15.87 3.49
N LEU A 161 -6.32 16.49 4.48
CA LEU A 161 -5.48 15.78 5.46
C LEU A 161 -6.28 14.70 6.21
N LYS A 162 -7.48 15.03 6.71
CA LYS A 162 -8.38 14.04 7.35
C LYS A 162 -8.74 12.87 6.44
N ARG A 163 -8.82 13.09 5.11
CA ARG A 163 -9.04 12.02 4.14
C ARG A 163 -7.79 11.13 4.01
N LEU A 164 -6.60 11.73 3.94
CA LEU A 164 -5.32 11.02 3.84
C LEU A 164 -4.98 10.22 5.11
N ARG A 165 -5.38 10.70 6.30
CA ARG A 165 -5.23 9.95 7.57
C ARG A 165 -5.94 8.59 7.61
N LYS A 166 -6.89 8.32 6.69
CA LYS A 166 -7.58 7.02 6.63
C LYS A 166 -6.73 5.88 6.08
N TYR A 167 -5.55 6.20 5.55
CA TYR A 167 -4.58 5.25 5.03
C TYR A 167 -3.48 5.01 6.05
N ASP A 168 -3.12 3.75 6.23
CA ASP A 168 -2.05 3.33 7.12
C ASP A 168 -0.70 3.82 6.57
N ALA A 169 -0.50 3.72 5.25
CA ALA A 169 0.68 4.22 4.56
C ALA A 169 0.35 5.18 3.39
N LEU A 170 1.17 6.23 3.24
CA LEU A 170 1.18 7.09 2.06
C LEU A 170 2.50 6.86 1.31
N ILE A 171 2.44 6.51 0.03
CA ILE A 171 3.62 6.41 -0.84
C ILE A 171 3.71 7.68 -1.67
N LEU A 172 4.78 8.46 -1.46
CA LEU A 172 5.11 9.68 -2.17
C LEU A 172 6.26 9.38 -3.13
N ASP A 173 5.95 9.28 -4.41
CA ASP A 173 6.96 8.99 -5.43
C ASP A 173 7.63 10.28 -5.92
N ASP A 174 8.96 10.28 -5.91
CA ASP A 174 9.84 11.32 -6.47
C ASP A 174 9.70 12.68 -5.78
N ILE A 175 10.00 12.74 -4.48
CA ILE A 175 9.98 13.99 -3.69
C ILE A 175 11.02 15.02 -4.16
N GLY A 176 12.07 14.54 -4.85
CA GLY A 176 13.13 15.37 -5.40
C GLY A 176 12.64 16.36 -6.46
N TYR A 177 11.38 16.34 -6.87
CA TYR A 177 10.77 17.37 -7.72
C TYR A 177 10.58 18.72 -7.01
N VAL A 178 10.29 18.72 -5.71
CA VAL A 178 9.87 19.91 -4.94
C VAL A 178 11.08 20.73 -4.51
N GLN A 179 11.82 21.35 -5.43
CA GLN A 179 13.12 21.97 -5.08
C GLN A 179 13.09 23.49 -4.87
N HIS A 180 12.06 24.21 -5.32
CA HIS A 180 12.19 25.67 -5.46
C HIS A 180 10.97 26.54 -5.11
N ASP A 181 9.84 25.97 -4.69
CA ASP A 181 8.64 26.73 -4.33
C ASP A 181 8.33 26.63 -2.82
N ARG A 182 8.22 27.79 -2.16
CA ARG A 182 7.95 27.87 -0.72
C ARG A 182 6.57 27.36 -0.34
N ASP A 183 5.55 27.63 -1.14
CA ASP A 183 4.19 27.18 -0.88
C ASP A 183 4.08 25.67 -1.03
N GLU A 184 4.78 25.08 -2.02
CA GLU A 184 4.86 23.63 -2.22
C GLU A 184 5.48 22.92 -1.00
N MET A 185 6.59 23.46 -0.50
CA MET A 185 7.24 22.95 0.71
C MET A 185 6.34 23.06 1.93
N GLU A 186 5.68 24.20 2.13
CA GLU A 186 4.80 24.43 3.28
C GLU A 186 3.68 23.39 3.36
N VAL A 187 2.99 23.11 2.24
CA VAL A 187 1.91 22.13 2.23
C VAL A 187 2.40 20.71 2.41
N LEU A 188 3.56 20.38 1.84
CA LEU A 188 4.19 19.07 2.02
C LEU A 188 4.59 18.87 3.49
N PHE A 189 5.18 19.86 4.13
CA PHE A 189 5.51 19.81 5.56
C PHE A 189 4.28 19.71 6.44
N THR A 190 3.21 20.42 6.09
CA THR A 190 1.95 20.31 6.81
C THR A 190 1.43 18.87 6.78
N LEU A 191 1.52 18.19 5.62
CA LEU A 191 1.16 16.77 5.52
C LEU A 191 2.09 15.86 6.34
N LEU A 192 3.40 16.06 6.27
CA LEU A 192 4.38 15.22 6.97
C LEU A 192 4.24 15.39 8.50
N ALA A 193 4.05 16.61 8.98
CA ALA A 193 3.77 16.91 10.38
C ALA A 193 2.43 16.30 10.84
N ASP A 194 1.41 16.28 9.97
CA ASP A 194 0.13 15.63 10.27
C ASP A 194 0.26 14.11 10.49
N ARG A 195 1.23 13.50 9.81
CA ARG A 195 1.51 12.06 9.80
C ARG A 195 2.50 11.62 10.87
N TYR A 196 3.35 12.52 11.37
CA TYR A 196 4.37 12.22 12.36
C TYR A 196 3.77 11.50 13.59
N GLU A 197 4.36 10.36 13.96
CA GLU A 197 3.92 9.44 15.03
C GLU A 197 2.45 8.96 14.93
N ARG A 198 1.79 9.19 13.79
CA ARG A 198 0.37 8.87 13.56
C ARG A 198 0.14 7.98 12.35
N GLY A 199 1.09 7.92 11.42
CA GLY A 199 1.08 6.98 10.30
C GLY A 199 2.27 7.13 9.36
N SER A 200 2.65 6.03 8.73
CA SER A 200 3.92 5.89 8.00
C SER A 200 3.94 6.48 6.60
N VAL A 201 4.95 7.26 6.25
CA VAL A 201 5.15 7.75 4.89
C VAL A 201 6.29 6.95 4.24
N MET A 202 6.07 6.53 3.00
CA MET A 202 7.06 5.84 2.17
C MET A 202 7.46 6.80 1.04
N ILE A 203 8.73 7.18 0.94
CA ILE A 203 9.18 8.22 0.02
C ILE A 203 10.25 7.65 -0.91
N THR A 204 10.19 8.00 -2.19
CA THR A 204 11.29 7.77 -3.12
C THR A 204 11.98 9.09 -3.48
N SER A 205 13.31 9.04 -3.60
CA SER A 205 14.11 10.19 -3.99
C SER A 205 15.33 9.76 -4.82
N ASN A 206 15.67 10.55 -5.83
CA ASN A 206 16.93 10.45 -6.55
C ASN A 206 18.08 11.17 -5.84
N LEU A 207 17.79 12.10 -4.93
CA LEU A 207 18.77 12.77 -4.09
C LEU A 207 18.98 12.00 -2.78
N PRO A 208 20.23 11.75 -2.37
CA PRO A 208 20.52 11.19 -1.07
C PRO A 208 20.11 12.16 0.04
N PHE A 209 19.89 11.62 1.23
CA PHE A 209 19.46 12.40 2.39
C PHE A 209 20.38 13.60 2.70
N SER A 210 21.70 13.44 2.55
CA SER A 210 22.68 14.52 2.77
C SER A 210 22.50 15.73 1.84
N GLN A 211 21.74 15.59 0.76
CA GLN A 211 21.46 16.67 -0.19
C GLN A 211 20.04 17.23 -0.05
N TRP A 212 19.26 16.76 0.92
CA TRP A 212 17.91 17.26 1.15
C TRP A 212 17.90 18.70 1.66
N GLU A 213 18.97 19.18 2.30
CA GLU A 213 19.15 20.62 2.59
C GLU A 213 19.06 21.51 1.35
N ARG A 214 19.28 20.98 0.13
CA ARG A 214 19.12 21.73 -1.13
C ARG A 214 17.67 21.81 -1.59
N ILE A 215 16.85 20.83 -1.21
CA ILE A 215 15.41 20.80 -1.49
C ILE A 215 14.72 21.85 -0.61
N PHE A 216 15.23 22.06 0.60
CA PHE A 216 14.58 22.90 1.59
C PHE A 216 15.37 24.17 1.90
N GLN A 217 14.85 25.31 1.45
CA GLN A 217 15.58 26.59 1.46
C GLN A 217 15.74 27.26 2.84
N ASP A 218 15.07 26.77 3.89
CA ASP A 218 15.13 27.35 5.24
C ASP A 218 15.69 26.35 6.27
N PRO A 219 16.96 26.50 6.72
CA PRO A 219 17.64 25.55 7.59
C PRO A 219 16.90 25.20 8.89
N MET A 220 16.21 26.16 9.51
CA MET A 220 15.54 25.94 10.80
C MET A 220 14.27 25.09 10.66
N THR A 221 13.44 25.42 9.68
CA THR A 221 12.17 24.72 9.41
C THR A 221 12.41 23.35 8.78
N THR A 222 13.46 23.27 7.95
CA THR A 222 13.99 22.03 7.37
C THR A 222 14.47 21.07 8.43
N ALA A 223 15.34 21.50 9.35
CA ALA A 223 15.89 20.64 10.39
C ALA A 223 14.77 20.02 11.23
N ALA A 224 13.77 20.80 11.65
CA ALA A 224 12.69 20.29 12.49
C ALA A 224 11.75 19.31 11.75
N ALA A 225 11.54 19.47 10.45
CA ALA A 225 10.69 18.58 9.68
C ALA A 225 11.43 17.33 9.19
N ILE A 226 12.69 17.48 8.81
CA ILE A 226 13.62 16.39 8.51
C ILE A 226 13.82 15.52 9.75
N ASP A 227 14.06 16.12 10.92
CA ASP A 227 14.23 15.40 12.17
C ASP A 227 13.01 14.51 12.44
N ARG A 228 11.80 15.05 12.37
CA ARG A 228 10.56 14.27 12.53
C ARG A 228 10.38 13.17 11.48
N LEU A 229 10.79 13.40 10.25
CA LEU A 229 10.65 12.43 9.17
C LEU A 229 11.68 11.29 9.24
N VAL A 230 12.90 11.61 9.69
CA VAL A 230 14.07 10.74 9.63
C VAL A 230 14.33 10.01 10.94
N HIS A 231 14.03 10.64 12.08
CA HIS A 231 14.23 10.08 13.42
C HIS A 231 13.53 8.72 13.60
N HIS A 232 12.43 8.50 12.88
CA HIS A 232 11.71 7.22 12.80
C HIS A 232 11.64 6.72 11.36
N SER A 233 12.78 6.49 10.70
CA SER A 233 12.81 6.00 9.31
C SER A 233 13.70 4.78 9.08
N ILE A 234 13.23 3.91 8.19
CA ILE A 234 13.99 2.82 7.61
C ILE A 234 14.50 3.27 6.24
N ILE A 235 15.81 3.35 6.11
CA ILE A 235 16.47 3.81 4.88
C ILE A 235 16.79 2.60 3.99
N LEU A 236 16.37 2.68 2.73
CA LEU A 236 16.63 1.73 1.65
C LEU A 236 17.50 2.41 0.59
N GLU A 237 18.79 2.09 0.55
CA GLU A 237 19.73 2.64 -0.43
C GLU A 237 19.89 1.69 -1.63
N LEU A 238 19.38 2.10 -2.78
CA LEU A 238 19.46 1.37 -4.04
C LEU A 238 20.62 1.92 -4.88
N ASN A 239 21.85 1.58 -4.48
CA ASN A 239 23.10 1.94 -5.17
C ASN A 239 23.37 1.02 -6.37
N ILE A 240 22.40 0.87 -7.27
CA ILE A 240 22.49 -0.04 -8.41
C ILE A 240 22.38 0.70 -9.75
N SER A 241 22.89 0.07 -10.81
CA SER A 241 22.77 0.55 -12.19
C SER A 241 21.31 0.65 -12.64
N SER A 242 21.03 1.57 -13.57
CA SER A 242 19.68 1.84 -14.06
C SER A 242 19.12 0.65 -14.86
N TYR A 243 17.99 0.12 -14.40
CA TYR A 243 17.24 -0.95 -15.07
C TYR A 243 16.79 -0.52 -16.48
N ARG A 244 16.42 0.76 -16.64
CA ARG A 244 15.97 1.32 -17.93
C ARG A 244 17.09 1.35 -18.97
N MET A 245 18.31 1.71 -18.55
CA MET A 245 19.46 1.77 -19.46
C MET A 245 19.89 0.38 -19.94
N GLU A 246 19.84 -0.63 -19.06
CA GLU A 246 20.17 -2.00 -19.44
C GLU A 246 19.13 -2.63 -20.35
N GLN A 247 17.85 -2.36 -20.13
CA GLN A 247 16.80 -2.79 -21.06
C GLN A 247 16.96 -2.15 -22.44
N ALA A 248 17.33 -0.87 -22.52
CA ALA A 248 17.61 -0.20 -23.78
C ALA A 248 18.79 -0.87 -24.53
N LYS A 249 19.92 -1.09 -23.84
CA LYS A 249 21.08 -1.79 -24.42
C LYS A 249 20.76 -3.21 -24.91
N ARG A 250 19.95 -3.97 -24.15
CA ARG A 250 19.53 -5.33 -24.54
C ARG A 250 18.62 -5.34 -25.77
N LYS A 251 17.86 -4.26 -26.04
CA LYS A 251 17.05 -4.13 -27.25
C LYS A 251 17.91 -3.79 -28.46
N GLU A 252 18.90 -2.91 -28.32
CA GLU A 252 19.84 -2.56 -29.41
C GLU A 252 20.65 -3.76 -29.90
N VAL A 253 21.13 -4.61 -28.98
CA VAL A 253 21.90 -5.84 -29.31
C VAL A 253 21.05 -6.92 -29.99
N LYS A 254 19.71 -6.86 -29.89
CA LYS A 254 18.79 -7.80 -30.57
C LYS A 254 18.33 -7.34 -31.95
N VAL A 255 18.54 -6.06 -32.28
CA VAL A 255 18.14 -5.46 -33.57
C VAL A 255 19.33 -5.36 -34.53
N THR A 256 20.54 -5.66 -34.04
CA THR A 256 21.78 -5.78 -34.82
C THR A 256 22.11 -7.25 -35.03
#